data_AF-A0A932VQQ9-F1
#
_entry.id   AF-A0A932VQQ9-F1
#
_cell.length_a   1.000
_cell.length_b   1.000
_cell.length_c   1.000
_cell.angle_alpha   90.00
_cell.angle_beta   90.00
_cell.angle_gamma   90.00
#
_symmetry.space_group_name_H-M   'P 1'
#
loop_
_entity.id
_entity.type
_entity.pdbx_description
1 polymer ?
#
loop_
_entity_poly.entity_id
_entity_poly.type
_entity_poly.pdbx_seq_one_letter_code
_entity_poly.pdbx_strand_id
1 'polypeptide(L)'
;MPTQTEKMYKSSINLMEWLEKWGYITAGVSFLLLGMVVFIHGWGAFLFSLHEGVLKAAMRLMVDLLLVIIFMELFRTLLEFLKTHTLTLEPFLYIGIVAAIRRILTLTAHDTVLETSADQFQRYLWDLGLHGALVLVLTLSLFIYKIGTRTKT
;
A
#
# COMPACT_ATOMS: atom_id res chain seq x y z
N MET A 1 11.97 -5.65 48.22
CA MET A 1 13.02 -5.93 47.21
C MET A 1 12.33 -6.52 45.99
N PRO A 2 12.46 -5.95 44.77
CA PRO A 2 11.80 -6.50 43.59
C PRO A 2 12.35 -7.89 43.25
N THR A 3 11.46 -8.84 42.97
CA THR A 3 11.79 -10.24 42.65
C THR A 3 12.49 -10.34 41.29
N GLN A 4 13.41 -11.30 41.16
CA GLN A 4 14.26 -11.49 39.96
C GLN A 4 13.44 -11.68 38.66
N THR A 5 12.20 -12.16 38.78
CA THR A 5 11.21 -12.29 37.70
C THR A 5 10.68 -10.94 37.18
N GLU A 6 10.56 -9.92 38.02
CA GLU A 6 10.06 -8.59 37.63
C GLU A 6 11.07 -7.82 36.77
N LYS A 7 12.38 -8.00 37.05
CA LYS A 7 13.47 -7.46 36.21
C LYS A 7 13.53 -8.14 34.85
N MET A 8 13.31 -9.46 34.80
CA MET A 8 13.33 -10.23 33.56
C MET A 8 12.16 -9.87 32.64
N TYR A 9 10.95 -9.71 33.21
CA TYR A 9 9.75 -9.30 32.48
C TYR A 9 9.87 -7.89 31.86
N LYS A 10 10.35 -6.90 32.64
CA LYS A 10 10.56 -5.53 32.15
C LYS A 10 11.62 -5.46 31.04
N SER A 11 12.67 -6.28 31.12
CA SER A 11 13.70 -6.33 30.07
C SER A 11 13.19 -6.90 28.75
N SER A 12 12.33 -7.94 28.79
CA SER A 12 11.76 -8.54 27.58
C SER A 12 10.75 -7.61 26.89
N ILE A 13 9.97 -6.84 27.66
CA ILE A 13 9.03 -5.86 27.10
C ILE A 13 9.78 -4.72 26.42
N ASN A 14 10.80 -4.14 27.07
CA ASN A 14 11.59 -3.08 26.46
C ASN A 14 12.29 -3.54 25.18
N LEU A 15 12.73 -4.80 25.11
CA LEU A 15 13.31 -5.37 23.90
C LEU A 15 12.28 -5.53 22.78
N MET A 16 11.05 -5.95 23.11
CA MET A 16 9.93 -6.03 22.16
C MET A 16 9.57 -4.66 21.58
N GLU A 17 9.41 -3.65 22.45
CA GLU A 17 9.10 -2.27 22.03
C GLU A 17 10.20 -1.67 21.15
N TRP A 18 11.45 -1.98 21.45
CA TRP A 18 12.58 -1.52 20.66
C TRP A 18 12.56 -2.17 19.27
N LEU A 19 12.42 -3.50 19.20
CA LEU A 19 12.34 -4.23 17.93
C LEU A 19 11.18 -3.74 17.05
N GLU A 20 10.03 -3.47 17.65
CA GLU A 20 8.87 -2.89 16.98
C GLU A 20 9.23 -1.55 16.31
N LYS A 21 9.84 -0.62 17.05
CA LYS A 21 10.27 0.69 16.53
C LYS A 21 11.26 0.56 15.37
N TRP A 22 12.25 -0.33 15.48
CA TRP A 22 13.21 -0.56 14.40
C TRP A 22 12.57 -1.18 13.16
N GLY A 23 11.62 -2.11 13.34
CA GLY A 23 10.85 -2.69 12.25
C GLY A 23 10.12 -1.61 11.43
N TYR A 24 9.46 -0.67 12.09
CA TYR A 24 8.74 0.40 11.39
C TYR A 24 9.68 1.41 10.72
N ILE A 25 10.77 1.80 11.37
CA ILE A 25 11.75 2.73 10.78
C ILE A 25 12.35 2.12 9.51
N THR A 26 12.77 0.86 9.57
CA THR A 26 13.38 0.17 8.42
C THR A 26 12.38 -0.03 7.29
N ALA A 27 11.12 -0.37 7.58
CA ALA A 27 10.06 -0.43 6.58
C ALA A 27 9.79 0.94 5.92
N GLY A 28 9.71 2.01 6.71
CA GLY A 28 9.51 3.36 6.20
C GLY A 28 10.64 3.82 5.28
N VAL A 29 11.89 3.61 5.69
CA VAL A 29 13.08 3.88 4.86
C VAL A 29 13.05 3.05 3.57
N SER A 30 12.63 1.79 3.64
CA SER A 30 12.54 0.92 2.47
C SER A 30 11.54 1.45 1.43
N PHE A 31 10.35 1.87 1.84
CA PHE A 31 9.38 2.47 0.92
C PHE A 31 9.88 3.75 0.28
N LEU A 32 10.59 4.58 1.04
CA LEU A 32 11.14 5.85 0.55
C LEU A 32 12.26 5.60 -0.47
N LEU A 33 13.16 4.66 -0.19
CA LEU A 33 14.22 4.27 -1.13
C LEU A 33 13.65 3.64 -2.40
N LEU A 34 12.69 2.71 -2.29
CA LEU A 34 12.03 2.10 -3.44
C LEU A 34 11.30 3.14 -4.30
N GLY A 35 10.57 4.06 -3.66
CA GLY A 35 9.94 5.18 -4.35
C GLY A 35 10.94 6.05 -5.10
N MET A 36 12.07 6.37 -4.49
CA MET A 36 13.14 7.14 -5.14
C MET A 36 13.74 6.39 -6.33
N VAL A 37 14.04 5.09 -6.18
CA VAL A 37 14.60 4.26 -7.25
C VAL A 37 13.65 4.19 -8.45
N VAL A 38 12.37 3.89 -8.22
CA VAL A 38 11.36 3.84 -9.27
C VAL A 38 11.16 5.20 -9.92
N PHE A 39 11.16 6.28 -9.14
CA PHE A 39 11.04 7.64 -9.67
C PHE A 39 12.18 7.99 -10.63
N ILE A 40 13.43 7.75 -10.22
CA ILE A 40 14.62 8.00 -11.05
C ILE A 40 14.57 7.11 -12.30
N HIS A 41 14.24 5.83 -12.13
CA HIS A 41 14.12 4.89 -13.25
C HIS A 41 13.06 5.35 -14.26
N GLY A 42 11.87 5.70 -13.81
CA GLY A 42 10.76 6.11 -14.69
C GLY A 42 11.09 7.37 -15.48
N TRP A 43 11.65 8.40 -14.82
CA TRP A 43 12.10 9.61 -15.51
C TRP A 43 13.25 9.37 -16.48
N GLY A 44 14.22 8.53 -16.10
CA GLY A 44 15.30 8.11 -17.00
C GLY A 44 14.75 7.40 -18.24
N ALA A 45 13.93 6.37 -18.03
CA ALA A 45 13.30 5.60 -19.10
C ALA A 45 12.42 6.46 -20.01
N PHE A 46 11.70 7.44 -19.45
CA PHE A 46 10.90 8.40 -20.22
C PHE A 46 11.78 9.22 -21.19
N LEU A 47 12.85 9.84 -20.69
CA LEU A 47 13.76 10.64 -21.51
C LEU A 47 14.44 9.81 -22.62
N PHE A 48 14.83 8.58 -22.29
CA PHE A 48 15.38 7.61 -23.25
C PHE A 48 14.33 6.94 -24.15
N SER A 49 13.04 7.16 -23.97
CA SER A 49 12.00 6.54 -24.82
C SER A 49 11.28 7.56 -25.71
N LEU A 50 11.65 8.84 -25.64
CA LEU A 50 11.01 9.90 -26.44
C LEU A 50 11.09 9.64 -27.95
N HIS A 51 12.16 8.98 -28.40
CA HIS A 51 12.34 8.59 -29.79
C HIS A 51 11.44 7.44 -30.26
N GLU A 52 10.89 6.62 -29.34
CA GLU A 52 9.92 5.56 -29.68
C GLU A 52 8.48 6.09 -29.74
N GLY A 53 8.24 7.34 -29.34
CA GLY A 53 6.93 7.99 -29.33
C GLY A 53 6.51 8.47 -27.95
N VAL A 54 6.11 9.75 -27.88
CA VAL A 54 5.79 10.45 -26.63
C VAL A 54 4.64 9.79 -25.87
N LEU A 55 3.59 9.33 -26.57
CA LEU A 55 2.42 8.72 -25.93
C LEU A 55 2.80 7.44 -25.16
N LYS A 56 3.56 6.55 -25.78
CA LYS A 56 3.99 5.28 -25.16
C LYS A 56 4.94 5.52 -23.99
N ALA A 57 5.88 6.46 -24.14
CA ALA A 57 6.78 6.86 -23.07
C ALA A 57 6.01 7.48 -21.89
N ALA A 58 5.04 8.35 -22.15
CA ALA A 58 4.20 8.97 -21.13
C ALA A 58 3.32 7.95 -20.39
N MET A 59 2.74 6.98 -21.09
CA MET A 59 1.96 5.90 -20.47
C MET A 59 2.82 5.06 -19.52
N ARG A 60 4.05 4.69 -19.92
CA ARG A 60 5.00 3.98 -19.05
C ARG A 60 5.36 4.81 -17.82
N LEU A 61 5.69 6.09 -18.01
CA LEU A 61 6.01 7.00 -16.91
C LEU A 61 4.82 7.16 -15.94
N MET A 62 3.59 7.24 -16.45
CA MET A 62 2.38 7.31 -15.62
C MET A 62 2.27 6.09 -14.70
N VAL A 63 2.54 4.89 -15.21
CA VAL A 63 2.54 3.65 -14.42
C VAL A 63 3.62 3.68 -13.34
N ASP A 64 4.83 4.10 -13.69
CA ASP A 64 5.94 4.21 -12.73
C ASP A 64 5.64 5.26 -11.64
N LEU A 65 5.07 6.41 -12.01
CA LEU A 65 4.69 7.44 -11.05
C LEU A 65 3.52 7.01 -10.17
N LEU A 66 2.57 6.23 -10.70
CA LEU A 66 1.53 5.62 -9.89
C LEU A 66 2.19 4.72 -8.83
N LEU A 67 3.18 3.89 -9.20
CA LEU A 67 3.96 3.07 -8.25
C LEU A 67 4.71 3.90 -7.19
N VAL A 68 5.21 5.09 -7.54
CA VAL A 68 5.83 6.01 -6.56
C VAL A 68 4.78 6.54 -5.57
N ILE A 69 3.62 7.00 -6.06
CA ILE A 69 2.52 7.48 -5.21
C ILE A 69 2.04 6.35 -4.27
N ILE A 70 1.99 5.14 -4.79
CA ILE A 70 1.67 3.91 -4.07
C ILE A 70 2.59 3.70 -2.87
N PHE A 71 3.92 3.84 -3.04
CA PHE A 71 4.86 3.75 -1.93
C PHE A 71 4.74 4.91 -0.96
N MET A 72 4.51 6.13 -1.44
CA MET A 72 4.31 7.31 -0.59
C MET A 72 3.08 7.20 0.29
N GLU A 73 2.01 6.63 -0.22
CA GLU A 73 0.77 6.42 0.53
C GLU A 73 0.92 5.32 1.60
N LEU A 74 1.67 4.24 1.28
CA LEU A 74 2.03 3.23 2.29
C LEU A 74 2.98 3.79 3.35
N PHE A 75 3.92 4.65 2.96
CA PHE A 75 4.79 5.34 3.89
C PHE A 75 4.00 6.26 4.84
N ARG A 76 3.06 7.06 4.31
CA ARG A 76 2.15 7.89 5.12
C ARG A 76 1.40 7.03 6.13
N THR A 77 0.84 5.93 5.66
CA THR A 77 0.15 4.94 6.49
C THR A 77 1.04 4.42 7.63
N LEU A 78 2.27 3.98 7.31
CA LEU A 78 3.21 3.50 8.32
C LEU A 78 3.58 4.58 9.33
N LEU A 79 3.75 5.82 8.89
CA LEU A 79 4.03 6.95 9.79
C LEU A 79 2.86 7.25 10.71
N GLU A 80 1.64 7.18 10.21
CA GLU A 80 0.43 7.40 11.00
C GLU A 80 0.27 6.31 12.05
N PHE A 81 0.53 5.05 11.67
CA PHE A 81 0.61 3.94 12.59
C PHE A 81 1.69 4.16 13.68
N LEU A 82 2.88 4.61 13.29
CA LEU A 82 3.98 4.90 14.21
C LEU A 82 3.64 6.03 15.19
N LYS A 83 2.80 6.99 14.81
CA LYS A 83 2.39 8.08 15.70
C LYS A 83 1.37 7.62 16.74
N THR A 84 0.43 6.76 16.36
CA THR A 84 -0.68 6.38 17.23
C THR A 84 -0.43 5.08 18.01
N HIS A 85 0.58 4.27 17.66
CA HIS A 85 0.92 2.96 18.28
C HIS A 85 -0.30 2.05 18.49
N THR A 86 -1.37 2.25 17.73
CA THR A 86 -2.65 1.56 17.91
C THR A 86 -3.21 1.18 16.54
N LEU A 87 -3.33 -0.13 16.29
CA LEU A 87 -4.07 -0.66 15.14
C LEU A 87 -5.55 -0.60 15.47
N THR A 88 -6.16 0.58 15.34
CA THR A 88 -7.62 0.65 15.32
C THR A 88 -8.12 0.06 14.00
N LEU A 89 -9.28 -0.58 14.06
CA LEU A 89 -9.82 -1.32 12.91
C LEU A 89 -10.06 -0.37 11.70
N GLU A 90 -10.48 0.86 11.98
CA GLU A 90 -10.83 1.86 10.97
C GLU A 90 -9.65 2.25 10.05
N PRO A 91 -8.48 2.69 10.55
CA PRO A 91 -7.28 2.89 9.74
C PRO A 91 -6.87 1.65 8.95
N PHE A 92 -6.93 0.46 9.55
CA PHE A 92 -6.59 -0.78 8.86
C PHE A 92 -7.47 -1.03 7.63
N LEU A 93 -8.79 -0.85 7.75
CA LEU A 93 -9.72 -0.99 6.63
C LEU A 93 -9.49 0.08 5.55
N TYR A 94 -9.20 1.33 5.94
CA TYR A 94 -8.85 2.36 4.97
C TYR A 94 -7.63 1.99 4.13
N ILE A 95 -6.58 1.44 4.76
CA ILE A 95 -5.37 0.98 4.07
C ILE A 95 -5.69 -0.16 3.10
N GLY A 96 -6.51 -1.12 3.53
CA GLY A 96 -6.97 -2.22 2.67
C GLY A 96 -7.74 -1.73 1.44
N ILE A 97 -8.64 -0.75 1.62
CA ILE A 97 -9.39 -0.13 0.52
C ILE A 97 -8.45 0.58 -0.45
N VAL A 98 -7.52 1.40 0.06
CA VAL A 98 -6.54 2.13 -0.75
C VAL A 98 -5.67 1.15 -1.55
N ALA A 99 -5.22 0.05 -0.94
CA ALA A 99 -4.43 -0.98 -1.62
C ALA A 99 -5.22 -1.70 -2.74
N ALA A 100 -6.51 -1.97 -2.53
CA ALA A 100 -7.36 -2.59 -3.53
C ALA A 100 -7.68 -1.64 -4.72
N ILE A 101 -8.05 -0.38 -4.45
CA ILE A 101 -8.29 0.64 -5.50
C ILE A 101 -7.05 0.84 -6.36
N ARG A 102 -5.89 0.93 -5.72
CA ARG A 102 -4.60 1.02 -6.38
C ARG A 102 -4.32 -0.11 -7.36
N ARG A 103 -4.61 -1.35 -6.96
CA ARG A 103 -4.39 -2.54 -7.80
C ARG A 103 -5.28 -2.49 -9.04
N ILE A 104 -6.52 -2.03 -8.89
CA ILE A 104 -7.44 -1.75 -10.02
C ILE A 104 -6.83 -0.73 -10.98
N LEU A 105 -6.34 0.42 -10.49
CA LEU A 105 -5.72 1.44 -11.34
C LEU A 105 -4.48 0.93 -12.09
N THR A 106 -3.65 0.14 -11.41
CA THR A 106 -2.42 -0.41 -12.01
C THR A 106 -2.72 -1.48 -13.06
N LEU A 107 -3.70 -2.36 -12.79
CA LEU A 107 -4.16 -3.39 -13.73
C LEU A 107 -4.67 -2.75 -15.03
N THR A 108 -5.52 -1.73 -14.93
CA THR A 108 -6.07 -1.04 -16.10
C THR A 108 -4.98 -0.36 -16.94
N ALA A 109 -3.94 0.18 -16.31
CA ALA A 109 -2.86 0.87 -17.01
C ALA A 109 -1.85 -0.08 -17.69
N HIS A 110 -1.68 -1.30 -17.18
CA HIS A 110 -0.78 -2.30 -17.78
C HIS A 110 -1.43 -3.04 -18.95
N ASP A 111 -2.69 -3.46 -18.80
CA ASP A 111 -3.31 -4.39 -19.75
C ASP A 111 -3.96 -3.71 -20.96
N THR A 112 -4.17 -2.39 -20.90
CA THR A 112 -4.59 -1.59 -22.08
C THR A 112 -3.50 -1.49 -23.16
N VAL A 113 -2.28 -1.96 -22.89
CA VAL A 113 -1.11 -1.81 -23.78
C VAL A 113 -0.89 -3.04 -24.69
N LEU A 114 -1.63 -4.14 -24.53
CA LEU A 114 -1.37 -5.40 -25.25
C LEU A 114 -2.59 -5.90 -26.02
N GLU A 115 -2.41 -6.17 -27.32
CA GLU A 115 -3.36 -6.93 -28.13
C GLU A 115 -3.60 -8.29 -27.49
N THR A 116 -4.76 -8.44 -26.86
CA THR A 116 -5.02 -9.52 -25.92
C THR A 116 -5.94 -10.56 -26.55
N SER A 117 -5.53 -11.83 -26.51
CA SER A 117 -6.40 -12.97 -26.84
C SER A 117 -7.58 -13.06 -25.87
N ALA A 118 -8.71 -13.62 -26.32
CA ALA A 118 -9.95 -13.69 -25.53
C ALA A 118 -9.75 -14.26 -24.11
N ASP A 119 -8.86 -15.25 -23.97
CA ASP A 119 -8.55 -15.87 -22.67
C ASP A 119 -7.87 -14.92 -21.67
N GLN A 120 -6.94 -14.06 -22.12
CA GLN A 120 -6.29 -13.13 -21.18
C GLN A 120 -7.21 -11.95 -20.84
N PHE A 121 -8.10 -11.55 -21.76
CA PHE A 121 -9.11 -10.55 -21.46
C PHE A 121 -10.09 -11.04 -20.38
N GLN A 122 -10.50 -12.31 -20.45
CA GLN A 122 -11.35 -12.91 -19.41
C GLN A 122 -10.64 -12.99 -18.06
N ARG A 123 -9.34 -13.33 -18.03
CA ARG A 123 -8.54 -13.31 -16.80
C ARG A 123 -8.42 -11.90 -16.22
N TYR A 124 -8.16 -10.91 -17.07
CA TYR A 124 -8.13 -9.50 -16.68
C TYR A 124 -9.46 -9.06 -16.05
N LEU A 125 -10.59 -9.39 -16.67
CA LEU A 125 -11.91 -9.07 -16.12
C LEU A 125 -12.16 -9.74 -14.75
N TRP A 126 -11.71 -10.99 -14.58
CA TRP A 126 -11.80 -11.68 -13.29
C TRP A 126 -10.93 -11.03 -12.21
N ASP A 127 -9.69 -10.68 -12.55
CA ASP A 127 -8.81 -9.98 -11.62
C ASP A 127 -9.38 -8.62 -11.24
N LEU A 128 -9.85 -7.84 -12.21
CA LEU A 128 -10.47 -6.54 -11.97
C LEU A 128 -11.73 -6.68 -11.11
N GLY A 129 -12.58 -7.66 -11.42
CA GLY A 129 -13.81 -7.97 -10.69
C GLY A 129 -13.55 -8.39 -9.25
N LEU A 130 -12.54 -9.23 -9.00
CA LEU A 130 -12.15 -9.67 -7.67
C LEU A 130 -11.68 -8.51 -6.79
N HIS A 131 -10.84 -7.63 -7.33
CA HIS A 131 -10.39 -6.44 -6.59
C HIS A 131 -11.53 -5.44 -6.38
N GLY A 132 -12.44 -5.28 -7.35
CA GLY A 132 -13.66 -4.48 -7.20
C GLY A 132 -14.57 -5.02 -6.09
N ALA A 133 -14.80 -6.33 -6.06
CA ALA A 133 -15.56 -6.99 -5.01
C ALA A 133 -14.89 -6.82 -3.63
N LEU A 134 -13.56 -6.92 -3.55
CA LEU A 134 -12.80 -6.69 -2.33
C LEU A 134 -13.02 -5.26 -1.79
N VAL A 135 -12.98 -4.24 -2.65
CA VAL A 135 -13.27 -2.85 -2.25
C VAL A 135 -14.68 -2.74 -1.68
N LEU A 136 -15.68 -3.35 -2.31
CA LEU A 136 -17.06 -3.34 -1.81
C LEU A 136 -17.19 -4.00 -0.45
N VAL A 137 -16.57 -5.17 -0.27
CA VAL A 137 -16.56 -5.90 1.02
C VAL A 137 -15.92 -5.06 2.12
N LEU A 138 -14.73 -4.50 1.86
CA LEU A 138 -14.02 -3.69 2.85
C LEU A 138 -14.78 -2.40 3.20
N THR A 139 -15.38 -1.76 2.20
CA THR A 139 -16.20 -0.55 2.41
C THR A 139 -17.44 -0.88 3.24
N LEU A 140 -18.10 -2.00 2.96
CA LEU A 140 -19.25 -2.47 3.72
C LEU A 140 -18.87 -2.84 5.17
N SER A 141 -17.73 -3.51 5.38
CA SER A 141 -17.19 -3.79 6.71
C SER A 141 -16.93 -2.51 7.50
N LEU A 142 -16.37 -1.48 6.85
CA LEU A 142 -16.12 -0.19 7.48
C LEU A 142 -17.43 0.54 7.84
N PHE A 143 -18.43 0.45 6.97
CA PHE A 143 -19.76 1.02 7.21
C PHE A 143 -20.45 0.38 8.42
N ILE A 144 -20.45 -0.96 8.50
CA ILE A 144 -21.01 -1.71 9.63
C ILE A 144 -20.27 -1.37 10.93
N TYR A 145 -18.94 -1.34 10.89
CA TYR A 145 -18.12 -0.97 12.05
C TYR A 145 -18.48 0.43 12.56
N LYS A 146 -18.59 1.43 11.67
CA LYS A 146 -18.97 2.79 12.04
C LYS A 146 -20.36 2.88 12.67
N ILE A 147 -21.32 2.12 12.16
CA ILE A 147 -22.68 2.05 12.72
C ILE A 147 -22.67 1.48 14.13
N GLY A 148 -21.96 0.37 14.37
CA GLY A 148 -21.88 -0.26 15.69
C GLY A 148 -21.14 0.58 16.73
N THR A 149 -20.20 1.43 16.31
CA THR A 149 -19.51 2.35 17.22
C THR A 149 -20.34 3.59 17.57
N ARG A 150 -21.24 4.05 16.70
CA ARG A 150 -22.11 5.22 16.96
C ARG A 150 -23.20 4.97 18.00
N THR A 151 -23.60 3.72 18.23
CA THR A 151 -24.64 3.35 19.20
C THR A 151 -24.14 3.27 20.65
N LYS A 152 -22.84 3.48 20.92
CA LYS A 152 -22.26 3.47 22.27
C LYS A 152 -21.86 4.87 22.80
N THR A 153 -22.16 5.93 22.06
CA THR A 153 -22.05 7.33 22.49
C THR A 153 -23.42 7.94 22.57
#